data_AF-A0AAD5BW85-F1
#
_entry.id   AF-A0AAD5BW85-F1
#
_cell.length_a   1.000
_cell.length_b   1.000
_cell.length_c   1.000
_cell.angle_alpha   90.00
_cell.angle_beta   90.00
_cell.angle_gamma   90.00
#
_symmetry.space_group_name_H-M   'P 1'
#
loop_
_entity.id
_entity.type
_entity.pdbx_description
1 polymer ?
#
loop_
_entity_poly.entity_id
_entity_poly.type
_entity_poly.pdbx_seq_one_letter_code
_entity_poly.pdbx_strand_id
1 'polypeptide(L)'
;MSIEPFNKLVKLAARAFYDDITAKGDNQPKSGRSDNRGIAVVVLDALTRRQWVREEDLAKDLKLHLKQLRRTLRFFEEEKLVTRDHRKETAKGARAYSAAVAATADNLPGRDGEEKIKLHTHSYCCLDYAQIHDVVRYRLQRMKKKLKDELDNKNTVQEYDEYVKAYYAAILQRQKEQEEAAKREQDLLTNNIPTDVDPSSSRKRQRDDDGEDVEWEETPTAEVSGDEEGDDDDGIDWEEG
;
A
#
# COMPACT_ATOMS: atom_id res chain seq x y z
N MET A 1 -18.09 32.59 -1.39
CA MET A 1 -17.73 31.26 -0.86
C MET A 1 -16.63 31.45 0.17
N SER A 2 -16.75 30.85 1.36
CA SER A 2 -15.67 30.90 2.37
C SER A 2 -14.48 30.07 1.91
N ILE A 3 -13.25 30.54 2.17
CA ILE A 3 -12.01 29.81 1.90
C ILE A 3 -11.68 28.79 3.01
N GLU A 4 -12.37 28.87 4.15
CA GLU A 4 -12.12 28.03 5.32
C GLU A 4 -12.26 26.52 5.04
N PRO A 5 -13.24 26.03 4.25
CA PRO A 5 -13.31 24.61 3.90
C PRO A 5 -12.07 24.13 3.13
N PHE A 6 -11.55 24.97 2.23
CA PHE A 6 -10.33 24.67 1.49
C PHE A 6 -9.10 24.67 2.40
N ASN A 7 -9.01 25.62 3.33
CA ASN A 7 -7.95 25.63 4.33
C ASN A 7 -7.98 24.37 5.21
N LYS A 8 -9.17 23.92 5.61
CA LYS A 8 -9.35 22.67 6.36
C LYS A 8 -8.91 21.46 5.53
N LEU A 9 -9.28 21.41 4.25
CA LEU A 9 -8.84 20.36 3.32
C LEU A 9 -7.32 20.27 3.25
N VAL A 10 -6.64 21.41 3.02
CA VAL A 10 -5.17 21.47 2.94
C VAL A 10 -4.54 20.97 4.24
N LYS A 11 -5.05 21.40 5.40
CA LYS A 11 -4.53 20.99 6.71
C LYS A 11 -4.72 19.52 7.02
N LEU A 12 -5.82 18.92 6.56
CA LEU A 12 -6.07 17.48 6.70
C LEU A 12 -5.17 16.69 5.75
N ALA A 13 -5.10 17.10 4.48
CA ALA A 13 -4.24 16.46 3.49
C ALA A 13 -2.75 16.52 3.87
N ALA A 14 -2.30 17.66 4.41
CA ALA A 14 -0.95 17.84 4.94
C ALA A 14 -0.60 16.77 5.99
N ARG A 15 -1.47 16.59 7.00
CA ARG A 15 -1.24 15.60 8.07
C ARG A 15 -1.36 14.16 7.57
N ALA A 16 -2.30 13.90 6.66
CA ALA A 16 -2.56 12.54 6.19
C ALA A 16 -1.50 12.02 5.21
N PHE A 17 -0.97 12.89 4.34
CA PHE A 17 -0.10 12.46 3.23
C PHE A 17 1.34 12.95 3.32
N TYR A 18 1.60 13.96 4.15
CA TYR A 18 2.84 14.74 4.07
C TYR A 18 3.54 14.90 5.43
N ASP A 19 3.10 14.21 6.48
CA ASP A 19 3.74 14.26 7.82
C ASP A 19 5.16 13.66 7.81
N ASP A 20 5.32 12.56 7.09
CA ASP A 20 6.55 11.76 7.04
C ASP A 20 7.41 12.03 5.81
N ILE A 21 7.27 13.17 5.13
CA ILE A 21 8.17 13.52 4.02
C ILE A 21 9.58 13.72 4.58
N THR A 22 10.37 12.66 4.55
CA THR A 22 11.81 12.76 4.61
C THR A 22 12.25 13.16 3.22
N ALA A 23 13.02 14.23 3.10
CA ALA A 23 13.47 14.69 1.79
C ALA A 23 14.50 13.72 1.13
N LYS A 24 14.59 12.45 1.55
CA LYS A 24 15.61 11.48 1.17
C LYS A 24 14.93 10.33 0.40
N GLY A 25 15.38 10.08 -0.83
CA GLY A 25 14.95 8.92 -1.61
C GLY A 25 15.30 7.60 -0.91
N ASP A 26 14.52 6.57 -1.19
CA ASP A 26 14.38 5.30 -0.45
C ASP A 26 15.64 4.43 -0.24
N ASN A 27 16.85 4.87 -0.61
CA ASN A 27 18.05 4.02 -0.64
C ASN A 27 19.24 4.56 0.17
N GLN A 28 19.07 4.94 1.44
CA GLN A 28 20.22 5.13 2.33
C GLN A 28 19.92 4.82 3.81
N PRO A 29 20.75 3.99 4.49
CA PRO A 29 20.62 3.76 5.92
C PRO A 29 20.80 5.07 6.71
N LYS A 30 20.07 5.15 7.82
CA LYS A 30 19.88 6.34 8.66
C LYS A 30 21.23 6.91 9.13
N SER A 31 21.63 8.07 8.61
CA SER A 31 22.52 8.97 9.34
C SER A 31 21.64 9.94 10.13
N GLY A 32 21.75 9.89 11.45
CA GLY A 32 21.01 10.76 12.36
C GLY A 32 21.22 12.25 12.06
N ARG A 33 20.27 13.06 12.54
CA ARG A 33 20.32 14.53 12.67
C ARG A 33 19.84 15.36 11.47
N SER A 34 18.67 15.05 10.92
CA SER A 34 17.69 16.12 10.66
C SER A 34 16.28 15.55 10.73
N ASP A 35 15.57 15.91 11.80
CA ASP A 35 14.14 15.63 11.97
C ASP A 35 13.35 16.51 11.00
N ASN A 36 13.39 16.17 9.71
CA ASN A 36 12.61 16.87 8.68
C ASN A 36 11.12 16.52 8.72
N ARG A 37 10.75 15.61 9.63
CA ARG A 37 9.37 15.19 9.89
C ARG A 37 8.52 16.38 10.31
N GLY A 38 7.32 16.48 9.76
CA GLY A 38 6.38 17.58 10.06
C GLY A 38 6.72 18.93 9.43
N ILE A 39 7.90 19.14 8.82
CA ILE A 39 8.25 20.42 8.18
C ILE A 39 7.29 20.74 7.03
N ALA A 40 6.95 19.73 6.23
CA ALA A 40 5.97 19.89 5.17
C ALA A 40 4.60 20.34 5.69
N VAL A 41 4.15 19.75 6.80
CA VAL A 41 2.89 20.14 7.46
C VAL A 41 2.95 21.59 7.94
N VAL A 42 4.07 22.00 8.55
CA VAL A 42 4.29 23.37 9.03
C VAL A 42 4.27 24.37 7.88
N VAL A 43 4.94 24.06 6.76
CA VAL A 43 4.97 24.93 5.58
C VAL A 43 3.57 25.08 4.97
N LEU A 44 2.83 23.98 4.80
CA LEU A 44 1.47 24.04 4.27
C LEU A 44 0.52 24.80 5.22
N ASP A 45 0.59 24.58 6.54
CA ASP A 45 -0.26 25.33 7.50
C ASP A 45 0.03 26.84 7.43
N ALA A 46 1.30 27.23 7.32
CA ALA A 46 1.67 28.64 7.19
C ALA A 46 1.15 29.26 5.89
N LEU A 47 1.20 28.51 4.79
CA LEU A 47 0.68 28.97 3.50
C LEU A 47 -0.86 29.06 3.47
N THR A 48 -1.59 28.30 4.28
CA THR A 48 -3.07 28.48 4.41
C THR A 48 -3.47 29.82 5.01
N ARG A 49 -2.54 30.51 5.68
CA ARG A 49 -2.78 31.80 6.34
C ARG A 49 -2.31 33.00 5.51
N ARG A 50 -1.61 32.77 4.39
CA ARG A 50 -0.91 33.82 3.63
C ARG A 50 -1.18 33.70 2.14
N GLN A 51 -1.44 34.82 1.50
CA GLN A 51 -1.55 34.91 0.05
C GLN A 51 -0.23 35.47 -0.51
N TRP A 52 0.45 34.70 -1.36
CA TRP A 52 1.74 35.03 -2.00
C TRP A 52 2.83 35.53 -1.03
N VAL A 53 3.71 34.64 -0.59
CA VAL A 53 4.79 34.96 0.35
C VAL A 53 6.15 34.81 -0.30
N ARG A 54 7.09 35.73 -0.01
CA ARG A 54 8.51 35.57 -0.37
C ARG A 54 9.08 34.37 0.34
N GLU A 55 9.83 33.53 -0.37
CA GLU A 55 10.47 32.35 0.21
C GLU A 55 11.43 32.74 1.35
N GLU A 56 12.16 33.86 1.21
CA GLU A 56 13.07 34.34 2.24
C GLU A 56 12.35 34.72 3.54
N ASP A 57 11.19 35.37 3.44
CA ASP A 57 10.42 35.81 4.61
C ASP A 57 9.67 34.62 5.25
N LEU A 58 9.16 33.70 4.42
CA LEU A 58 8.59 32.45 4.90
C LEU A 58 9.62 31.62 5.69
N ALA A 59 10.86 31.55 5.20
CA ALA A 59 11.94 30.85 5.90
C ALA A 59 12.25 31.46 7.27
N LYS A 60 12.33 32.79 7.35
CA LYS A 60 12.57 33.52 8.60
C LYS A 60 11.44 33.28 9.61
N ASP A 61 10.19 33.37 9.17
CA ASP A 61 9.03 33.25 10.04
C ASP A 61 8.87 31.83 10.59
N LEU A 62 9.17 30.82 9.77
CA LEU A 62 9.18 29.42 10.18
C LEU A 62 10.46 29.02 10.92
N LYS A 63 11.44 29.92 11.02
CA LYS A 63 12.79 29.65 11.55
C LYS A 63 13.46 28.44 10.87
N LEU A 64 13.16 28.25 9.58
CA LEU A 64 13.71 27.18 8.77
C LEU A 64 14.90 27.69 7.97
N HIS A 65 15.86 26.81 7.72
CA HIS A 65 16.94 27.14 6.81
C HIS A 65 16.41 27.27 5.38
N LEU A 66 16.77 28.34 4.65
CA LEU A 66 16.22 28.61 3.32
C LEU A 66 16.43 27.46 2.31
N LYS A 67 17.56 26.74 2.38
CA LYS A 67 17.76 25.55 1.52
C LYS A 67 16.77 24.42 1.82
N GLN A 68 16.38 24.26 3.08
CA GLN A 68 15.43 23.24 3.52
C GLN A 68 14.03 23.60 3.03
N LEU A 69 13.60 24.85 3.26
CA LEU A 69 12.34 25.36 2.74
C LEU A 69 12.24 25.21 1.22
N ARG A 70 13.28 25.62 0.48
CA ARG A 70 13.30 25.49 -0.99
C ARG A 70 13.21 24.04 -1.47
N ARG A 71 13.76 23.08 -0.72
CA ARG A 71 13.62 21.65 -1.04
C ARG A 71 12.17 21.19 -0.86
N THR A 72 11.54 21.60 0.24
CA THR A 72 10.12 21.30 0.51
C THR A 72 9.19 21.98 -0.52
N LEU A 73 9.45 23.24 -0.89
CA LEU A 73 8.65 23.96 -1.88
C LEU A 73 8.77 23.37 -3.29
N ARG A 74 9.95 22.87 -3.69
CA ARG A 74 10.11 22.13 -4.96
C ARG A 74 9.29 20.84 -4.96
N PHE A 75 9.33 20.08 -3.87
CA PHE A 75 8.50 18.88 -3.72
C PHE A 75 7.00 19.22 -3.84
N PHE A 76 6.53 20.31 -3.23
CA PHE A 76 5.14 20.75 -3.36
C PHE A 76 4.76 21.26 -4.76
N GLU A 77 5.71 21.83 -5.50
CA GLU A 77 5.54 22.24 -6.89
C GLU A 77 5.42 21.00 -7.82
N GLU A 78 6.22 19.97 -7.59
CA GLU A 78 6.12 18.67 -8.27
C GLU A 78 4.78 17.98 -7.98
N GLU A 79 4.34 18.02 -6.73
CA GLU A 79 3.08 17.48 -6.23
C GLU A 79 1.84 18.34 -6.57
N LYS A 80 2.02 19.45 -7.32
CA LYS A 80 0.93 20.34 -7.75
C LYS A 80 0.12 20.95 -6.59
N LEU A 81 0.79 21.20 -5.47
CA LEU A 81 0.18 21.86 -4.29
C LEU A 81 0.49 23.36 -4.25
N VAL A 82 1.67 23.76 -4.74
CA VAL A 82 2.18 25.12 -4.62
C VAL A 82 2.59 25.64 -5.99
N THR A 83 2.27 26.90 -6.25
CA THR A 83 2.76 27.65 -7.40
C THR A 83 3.90 28.56 -6.95
N ARG A 84 4.98 28.59 -7.73
CA ARG A 84 6.17 29.42 -7.48
C ARG A 84 6.35 30.41 -8.62
N ASP A 85 6.64 31.67 -8.27
CA ASP A 85 6.87 32.75 -9.23
C ASP A 85 8.18 33.47 -8.87
N HIS A 86 8.96 33.86 -9.88
CA HIS A 86 10.27 34.49 -9.69
C HIS A 86 10.24 35.89 -10.30
N ARG A 87 10.26 36.92 -9.45
CA ARG A 87 10.16 38.32 -9.86
C ARG A 87 11.47 39.05 -9.63
N LYS A 88 11.89 39.85 -10.62
CA LYS A 88 13.00 40.79 -10.47
C LYS A 88 12.49 42.06 -9.81
N GLU A 89 12.92 42.31 -8.58
CA GLU A 89 12.59 43.54 -7.87
C GLU A 89 13.82 44.44 -7.79
N THR A 90 13.60 45.74 -7.99
CA THR A 90 14.62 46.73 -7.66
C THR A 90 14.65 46.88 -6.13
N ALA A 91 15.82 47.08 -5.52
CA ALA A 91 15.95 47.27 -4.07
C ALA A 91 15.24 48.53 -3.50
N LYS A 92 14.41 49.23 -4.31
CA LYS A 92 13.74 50.50 -4.01
C LYS A 92 12.25 50.44 -4.31
N GLY A 93 11.52 49.49 -3.72
CA GLY A 93 10.06 49.57 -3.60
C GLY A 93 9.57 50.75 -2.72
N ALA A 94 10.48 51.45 -2.04
CA ALA A 94 10.18 52.60 -1.17
C ALA A 94 10.43 53.98 -1.83
N ARG A 95 10.77 54.08 -3.12
CA ARG A 95 11.11 55.37 -3.78
C ARG A 95 10.21 55.78 -4.96
N ALA A 96 9.01 55.21 -5.11
CA ALA A 96 8.05 55.81 -6.05
C ALA A 96 7.58 57.19 -5.57
N TYR A 97 7.41 57.37 -4.25
CA TYR A 97 7.01 58.66 -3.66
C TYR A 97 8.17 59.67 -3.62
N SER A 98 9.40 59.20 -3.39
CA SER A 98 10.59 60.06 -3.28
C SER A 98 11.14 60.54 -4.62
N ALA A 99 10.95 59.79 -5.71
CA ALA A 99 11.36 60.22 -7.06
C ALA A 99 10.46 61.35 -7.59
N ALA A 100 9.15 61.30 -7.30
CA ALA A 100 8.22 62.38 -7.63
C ALA A 100 8.53 63.68 -6.85
N VAL A 101 8.94 63.56 -5.59
CA VAL A 101 9.37 64.71 -4.75
C VAL A 101 10.73 65.27 -5.20
N ALA A 102 11.64 64.43 -5.70
CA ALA A 102 12.92 64.88 -6.25
C ALA A 102 12.76 65.57 -7.61
N ALA A 103 11.76 65.19 -8.41
CA ALA A 103 11.49 65.80 -9.71
C ALA A 103 10.92 67.23 -9.62
N THR A 104 10.44 67.66 -8.44
CA THR A 104 9.99 69.03 -8.18
C THR A 104 11.07 69.95 -7.60
N ALA A 105 12.28 69.43 -7.35
CA ALA A 105 13.41 70.22 -6.87
C ALA A 105 14.41 70.47 -8.03
N ASP A 106 14.27 71.67 -8.59
CA ASP A 106 15.02 72.29 -9.69
C ASP A 106 16.46 71.82 -10.03
N ASN A 107 16.66 71.65 -11.35
CA ASN A 107 17.77 72.12 -12.19
C ASN A 107 19.23 72.00 -11.68
N LEU A 108 19.98 71.00 -12.17
CA LEU A 108 21.39 71.14 -12.63
C LEU A 108 21.83 69.90 -13.46
N PRO A 109 22.64 70.06 -14.53
CA PRO A 109 22.84 69.03 -15.55
C PRO A 109 24.00 68.07 -15.23
N GLY A 110 23.88 66.84 -15.77
CA GLY A 110 25.04 66.01 -16.11
C GLY A 110 25.60 65.16 -14.97
N ARG A 111 25.01 63.97 -14.77
CA ARG A 111 25.78 62.80 -14.35
C ARG A 111 25.11 61.54 -14.86
N ASP A 112 25.42 61.18 -16.10
CA ASP A 112 25.27 59.83 -16.64
C ASP A 112 26.14 58.88 -15.81
N GLY A 113 25.62 58.49 -14.65
CA GLY A 113 26.02 57.31 -13.95
C GLY A 113 24.97 56.27 -14.27
N GLU A 114 25.30 55.32 -15.15
CA GLU A 114 24.57 54.06 -15.24
C GLU A 114 24.65 53.37 -13.85
N GLU A 115 23.78 53.77 -12.91
CA GLU A 115 23.49 52.99 -11.73
C GLU A 115 22.96 51.67 -12.28
N LYS A 116 23.84 50.67 -12.38
CA LYS A 116 23.46 49.27 -12.58
C LYS A 116 22.54 48.92 -11.41
N ILE A 117 21.24 49.19 -11.58
CA ILE A 117 20.22 48.88 -10.59
C ILE A 117 20.33 47.37 -10.39
N LYS A 118 20.88 46.97 -9.24
CA LYS A 118 20.99 45.56 -8.85
C LYS A 118 19.57 45.05 -8.62
N LEU A 119 18.97 44.54 -9.70
CA LEU A 119 17.73 43.79 -9.68
C LEU A 119 17.99 42.52 -8.87
N HIS A 120 17.34 42.40 -7.71
CA HIS A 120 17.37 41.17 -6.94
C HIS A 120 16.17 40.32 -7.38
N THR A 121 16.43 39.09 -7.78
CA THR A 121 15.36 38.14 -8.09
C THR A 121 14.85 37.54 -6.79
N HIS A 122 13.57 37.76 -6.49
CA HIS A 122 12.87 37.17 -5.35
C HIS A 122 11.95 36.05 -5.82
N SER A 123 11.96 34.95 -5.07
CA SER A 123 11.06 33.81 -5.28
C SER A 123 9.85 33.96 -4.37
N TYR A 124 8.66 33.86 -4.94
CA TYR A 124 7.39 33.89 -4.24
C TYR A 124 6.68 32.54 -4.36
N CYS A 125 5.88 32.19 -3.36
CA CYS A 125 5.08 30.97 -3.36
C CYS A 125 3.66 31.19 -2.81
N CYS A 126 2.71 30.41 -3.32
CA CYS A 126 1.33 30.37 -2.84
C CYS A 126 0.70 28.98 -3.04
N LEU A 127 -0.36 28.67 -2.30
CA LEU A 127 -1.16 27.45 -2.54
C LEU A 127 -1.97 27.57 -3.83
N ASP A 128 -2.04 26.49 -4.59
CA ASP A 128 -2.98 26.33 -5.70
C ASP A 128 -4.17 25.48 -5.24
N TYR A 129 -5.20 26.14 -4.71
CA TYR A 129 -6.37 25.44 -4.16
C TYR A 129 -7.12 24.57 -5.19
N ALA A 130 -7.09 24.95 -6.46
CA ALA A 130 -7.75 24.18 -7.51
C ALA A 130 -6.99 22.87 -7.76
N GLN A 131 -5.67 22.95 -7.97
CA GLN A 131 -4.85 21.77 -8.17
C GLN A 131 -4.82 20.87 -6.94
N ILE A 132 -4.71 21.43 -5.72
CA ILE A 132 -4.73 20.66 -4.48
C ILE A 132 -6.01 19.82 -4.38
N HIS A 133 -7.16 20.41 -4.70
CA HIS A 133 -8.43 19.71 -4.63
C HIS A 133 -8.47 18.51 -5.58
N ASP A 134 -7.98 18.66 -6.81
CA ASP A 134 -7.93 17.58 -7.78
C ASP A 134 -6.91 16.51 -7.40
N VAL A 135 -5.75 16.90 -6.88
CA VAL A 135 -4.72 15.97 -6.36
C VAL A 135 -5.27 15.13 -5.22
N VAL A 136 -5.90 15.75 -4.22
CA VAL A 136 -6.47 15.05 -3.07
C VAL A 136 -7.61 14.11 -3.51
N ARG A 137 -8.49 14.59 -4.39
CA ARG A 137 -9.56 13.77 -4.98
C ARG A 137 -8.99 12.54 -5.68
N TYR A 138 -8.00 12.73 -6.55
CA TYR A 138 -7.35 11.65 -7.29
C TYR A 138 -6.70 10.63 -6.35
N ARG A 139 -5.97 11.10 -5.33
CA ARG A 139 -5.32 10.24 -4.33
C ARG A 139 -6.34 9.37 -3.59
N LEU A 140 -7.43 9.97 -3.11
CA LEU A 140 -8.51 9.25 -2.42
C LEU A 140 -9.17 8.22 -3.35
N GLN A 141 -9.48 8.59 -4.59
CA GLN A 141 -10.07 7.68 -5.58
C GLN A 141 -9.14 6.51 -5.90
N ARG A 142 -7.84 6.76 -6.07
CA ARG A 142 -6.85 5.72 -6.32
C ARG A 142 -6.72 4.76 -5.13
N MET A 143 -6.71 5.27 -3.90
CA MET A 143 -6.68 4.42 -2.69
C MET A 143 -7.95 3.57 -2.59
N LYS A 144 -9.13 4.18 -2.79
CA LYS A 144 -10.40 3.46 -2.82
C LYS A 144 -10.40 2.35 -3.88
N LYS A 145 -9.88 2.65 -5.08
CA LYS A 145 -9.77 1.65 -6.15
C LYS A 145 -8.84 0.51 -5.76
N LYS A 146 -7.65 0.79 -5.23
CA LYS A 146 -6.71 -0.25 -4.78
C LYS A 146 -7.32 -1.18 -3.73
N LEU A 147 -7.95 -0.61 -2.70
CA LEU A 147 -8.61 -1.41 -1.66
C LEU A 147 -9.77 -2.25 -2.21
N LYS A 148 -10.52 -1.70 -3.18
CA LYS A 148 -11.57 -2.44 -3.86
C LYS A 148 -11.00 -3.58 -4.70
N ASP A 149 -9.95 -3.32 -5.47
CA ASP A 149 -9.29 -4.33 -6.31
C ASP A 149 -8.69 -5.44 -5.41
N GLU A 150 -8.12 -5.10 -4.24
CA GLU A 150 -7.63 -6.06 -3.25
C GLU A 150 -8.75 -6.90 -2.61
N LEU A 151 -9.91 -6.30 -2.34
CA LEU A 151 -11.07 -7.01 -1.79
C LEU A 151 -11.75 -7.90 -2.85
N ASP A 152 -11.80 -7.45 -4.10
CA ASP A 152 -12.38 -8.19 -5.22
C ASP A 152 -11.45 -9.32 -5.73
N ASN A 153 -10.25 -9.46 -5.17
CA ASN A 153 -9.36 -10.59 -5.44
C ASN A 153 -9.96 -11.90 -4.91
N LYS A 154 -10.76 -12.56 -5.75
CA LYS A 154 -11.39 -13.88 -5.52
C LYS A 154 -10.37 -15.04 -5.48
N ASN A 155 -9.08 -14.75 -5.35
CA ASN A 155 -8.01 -15.73 -5.45
C ASN A 155 -8.18 -16.86 -4.43
N THR A 156 -8.59 -16.52 -3.21
CA THR A 156 -8.81 -17.50 -2.14
C THR A 156 -10.00 -18.43 -2.40
N VAL A 157 -11.08 -17.90 -2.99
CA VAL A 157 -12.26 -18.71 -3.35
C VAL A 157 -11.96 -19.59 -4.57
N GLN A 158 -11.20 -19.05 -5.54
CA GLN A 158 -10.77 -19.80 -6.72
C GLN A 158 -9.81 -20.94 -6.36
N GLU A 159 -8.85 -20.70 -5.46
CA GLU A 159 -7.95 -21.72 -4.92
C GLU A 159 -8.74 -22.84 -4.23
N TYR A 160 -9.78 -22.49 -3.47
CA TYR A 160 -10.63 -23.47 -2.81
C TYR A 160 -11.46 -24.29 -3.81
N ASP A 161 -12.03 -23.65 -4.83
CA ASP A 161 -12.77 -24.31 -5.91
C ASP A 161 -11.89 -25.28 -6.70
N GLU A 162 -10.65 -24.89 -7.00
CA GLU A 162 -9.67 -25.74 -7.69
C GLU A 162 -9.26 -26.94 -6.84
N TYR A 163 -8.99 -26.73 -5.54
CA TYR A 163 -8.69 -27.81 -4.60
C TYR A 163 -9.83 -28.83 -4.53
N VAL A 164 -11.07 -28.37 -4.39
CA VAL A 164 -12.25 -29.25 -4.33
C VAL A 164 -12.43 -30.03 -5.62
N LYS A 165 -12.26 -29.39 -6.79
CA LYS A 165 -12.32 -30.08 -8.10
C LYS A 165 -11.25 -31.17 -8.22
N ALA A 166 -10.02 -30.88 -7.80
CA ALA A 166 -8.92 -31.83 -7.84
C ALA A 166 -9.17 -33.04 -6.91
N TYR A 167 -9.71 -32.78 -5.71
CA TYR A 167 -10.07 -33.82 -4.75
C TYR A 167 -11.14 -34.77 -5.32
N TYR A 168 -12.23 -34.23 -5.86
CA TYR A 168 -13.28 -35.06 -6.47
C TYR A 168 -12.80 -35.82 -7.71
N ALA A 169 -11.96 -35.21 -8.54
CA ALA A 169 -11.36 -35.88 -9.68
C ALA A 169 -10.51 -37.09 -9.26
N ALA A 170 -9.74 -36.97 -8.17
CA ALA A 170 -8.92 -38.06 -7.64
C ALA A 170 -9.78 -39.23 -7.11
N ILE A 171 -10.91 -38.95 -6.45
CA ILE A 171 -11.84 -39.98 -6.00
C ILE A 171 -12.44 -40.74 -7.19
N LEU A 172 -12.94 -40.00 -8.19
CA LEU A 172 -13.51 -40.61 -9.40
C LEU A 172 -12.48 -41.44 -10.17
N GLN A 173 -11.23 -40.99 -10.18
CA GLN A 173 -10.14 -41.72 -10.84
C GLN A 173 -9.83 -43.05 -10.12
N ARG A 174 -9.78 -43.05 -8.78
CA ARG A 174 -9.64 -44.30 -8.00
C ARG A 174 -10.78 -45.29 -8.26
N GLN A 175 -12.02 -44.81 -8.37
CA GLN A 175 -13.17 -45.67 -8.67
C GLN A 175 -13.03 -46.34 -10.04
N LYS A 176 -12.64 -45.58 -11.07
CA LYS A 176 -12.40 -46.13 -12.41
C LYS A 176 -11.26 -47.14 -12.44
N GLU A 177 -10.17 -46.86 -11.73
CA GLU A 177 -9.03 -47.79 -11.63
C GLU A 177 -9.43 -49.12 -10.97
N GLN A 178 -10.23 -49.06 -9.90
CA GLN A 178 -10.78 -50.26 -9.25
C GLN A 178 -11.71 -51.05 -10.18
N GLU A 179 -12.59 -50.38 -10.91
CA GLU A 179 -13.47 -51.04 -11.88
C GLU A 179 -12.71 -51.64 -13.06
N GLU A 180 -11.69 -50.96 -13.57
CA GLU A 180 -10.81 -51.49 -14.62
C GLU A 180 -9.97 -52.67 -14.12
N ALA A 181 -9.46 -52.60 -12.89
CA ALA A 181 -8.74 -53.72 -12.27
C ALA A 181 -9.67 -54.94 -12.12
N ALA A 182 -10.89 -54.74 -11.62
CA ALA A 182 -11.88 -55.79 -11.50
C ALA A 182 -12.28 -56.41 -12.86
N LYS A 183 -12.44 -55.58 -13.90
CA LYS A 183 -12.69 -56.06 -15.27
C LYS A 183 -11.48 -56.84 -15.83
N ARG A 184 -10.26 -56.35 -15.64
CA ARG A 184 -9.03 -57.05 -16.07
C ARG A 184 -8.89 -58.40 -15.37
N GLU A 185 -9.18 -58.49 -14.08
CA GLU A 185 -9.20 -59.76 -13.34
C GLU A 185 -10.28 -60.71 -13.84
N GLN A 186 -11.50 -60.21 -14.09
CA GLN A 186 -12.58 -61.01 -14.66
C GLN A 186 -12.24 -61.52 -16.06
N ASP A 187 -11.64 -60.68 -16.92
CA ASP A 187 -11.18 -61.08 -18.25
C ASP A 187 -10.09 -62.17 -18.15
N LEU A 188 -9.15 -62.06 -17.21
CA LEU A 188 -8.14 -63.09 -16.94
C LEU A 188 -8.76 -64.41 -16.44
N LEU A 189 -9.82 -64.35 -15.62
CA LEU A 189 -10.55 -65.53 -15.15
C LEU A 189 -11.35 -66.19 -16.28
N THR A 190 -11.99 -65.41 -17.17
CA THR A 190 -12.76 -65.93 -18.31
C THR A 190 -11.91 -66.50 -19.43
N ASN A 191 -10.70 -65.96 -19.65
CA ASN A 191 -9.75 -66.46 -20.65
C ASN A 191 -9.02 -67.75 -20.23
N ASN A 192 -9.16 -68.18 -18.97
CA ASN A 192 -8.53 -69.38 -18.42
C ASN A 192 -9.44 -70.63 -18.35
N ILE A 193 -10.57 -70.67 -19.07
CA ILE A 193 -11.41 -71.89 -19.15
C ILE A 193 -10.77 -72.87 -20.15
N PRO A 194 -10.19 -74.02 -19.74
CA PRO A 194 -9.70 -75.03 -20.67
C PRO A 194 -10.87 -75.92 -21.09
N THR A 195 -11.22 -75.91 -22.37
CA THR A 195 -12.09 -76.93 -22.95
C THR A 195 -11.25 -78.15 -23.32
N ASP A 196 -11.29 -79.21 -22.51
CA ASP A 196 -11.16 -80.58 -23.03
C ASP A 196 -11.67 -81.63 -22.04
N VAL A 197 -12.32 -82.66 -22.60
CA VAL A 197 -13.13 -83.67 -21.91
C VAL A 197 -12.43 -85.04 -21.94
N ASP A 198 -12.02 -85.51 -20.75
CA ASP A 198 -11.96 -86.92 -20.22
C ASP A 198 -11.07 -88.02 -20.90
N PRO A 199 -10.82 -89.22 -20.29
CA PRO A 199 -11.03 -89.68 -18.90
C PRO A 199 -9.88 -90.53 -18.26
N SER A 200 -10.01 -90.76 -16.94
CA SER A 200 -9.66 -91.99 -16.20
C SER A 200 -8.41 -92.03 -15.28
N SER A 201 -8.57 -92.79 -14.19
CA SER A 201 -7.58 -93.37 -13.24
C SER A 201 -7.45 -92.78 -11.81
N SER A 202 -8.18 -93.40 -10.88
CA SER A 202 -7.71 -93.98 -9.60
C SER A 202 -6.50 -93.36 -8.84
N ARG A 203 -6.72 -92.90 -7.59
CA ARG A 203 -6.12 -93.40 -6.31
C ARG A 203 -5.99 -92.32 -5.21
N LYS A 204 -6.54 -92.66 -4.03
CA LYS A 204 -6.05 -92.53 -2.63
C LYS A 204 -5.23 -91.29 -2.14
N ARG A 205 -5.73 -90.77 -1.00
CA ARG A 205 -5.03 -90.20 0.20
C ARG A 205 -4.30 -88.87 -0.04
N GLN A 206 -4.12 -87.94 0.90
CA GLN A 206 -4.09 -87.92 2.37
C GLN A 206 -4.32 -86.47 2.84
N ARG A 207 -4.71 -86.31 4.11
CA ARG A 207 -4.78 -85.04 4.87
C ARG A 207 -3.37 -84.48 5.11
N ASP A 208 -3.27 -83.16 5.37
CA ASP A 208 -2.37 -82.43 6.32
C ASP A 208 -2.29 -80.93 5.86
N ASP A 209 -2.72 -79.96 6.70
CA ASP A 209 -1.87 -79.00 7.48
C ASP A 209 -1.30 -77.90 6.54
N ASP A 210 -1.51 -76.59 6.68
CA ASP A 210 -1.48 -75.70 7.84
C ASP A 210 -2.32 -74.43 7.55
N GLY A 211 -3.08 -73.95 8.54
CA GLY A 211 -3.68 -72.62 8.54
C GLY A 211 -2.90 -71.71 9.47
N GLU A 212 -2.09 -70.80 8.92
CA GLU A 212 -1.56 -69.66 9.69
C GLU A 212 -2.64 -68.58 9.77
N ASP A 213 -3.16 -68.45 10.99
CA ASP A 213 -4.05 -67.40 11.46
C ASP A 213 -3.24 -66.09 11.53
N VAL A 214 -3.53 -65.13 10.65
CA VAL A 214 -2.90 -63.80 10.68
C VAL A 214 -3.63 -62.97 11.74
N GLU A 215 -3.09 -63.04 12.95
CA GLU A 215 -3.38 -62.19 14.10
C GLU A 215 -2.93 -60.75 13.79
N TRP A 216 -3.89 -59.86 13.53
CA TRP A 216 -3.60 -58.43 13.43
C TRP A 216 -3.43 -57.86 14.85
N GLU A 217 -2.19 -57.58 15.24
CA GLU A 217 -1.88 -56.77 16.43
C GLU A 217 -2.38 -55.32 16.21
N GLU A 218 -3.38 -54.91 17.00
CA GLU A 218 -3.65 -53.49 17.28
C GLU A 218 -2.72 -53.02 18.40
N THR A 219 -1.98 -51.93 18.17
CA THR A 219 -1.23 -51.19 19.20
C THR A 219 -1.45 -49.68 19.00
N PRO A 220 -1.27 -48.84 20.03
CA PRO A 220 -2.43 -48.31 20.73
C PRO A 220 -2.53 -46.78 20.60
N THR A 221 -3.73 -46.30 20.90
CA THR A 221 -4.03 -44.91 21.26
C THR A 221 -3.06 -44.38 22.33
N ALA A 222 -2.38 -43.28 22.03
CA ALA A 222 -1.71 -42.47 23.04
C ALA A 222 -2.73 -41.53 23.67
N GLU A 223 -3.07 -41.80 24.93
CA GLU A 223 -3.86 -40.92 25.78
C GLU A 223 -3.08 -39.69 26.23
N VAL A 224 -3.86 -38.63 26.34
CA VAL A 224 -3.58 -37.31 26.91
C VAL A 224 -3.27 -37.44 28.41
N SER A 225 -2.15 -36.84 28.84
CA SER A 225 -1.88 -36.55 30.25
C SER A 225 -2.51 -35.20 30.61
N GLY A 226 -3.47 -35.22 31.54
CA GLY A 226 -4.05 -34.03 32.15
C GLY A 226 -3.30 -33.58 33.42
N ASP A 227 -3.58 -32.34 33.81
CA ASP A 227 -3.78 -31.79 35.16
C ASP A 227 -4.47 -30.42 34.93
N GLU A 228 -5.76 -30.24 35.30
CA GLU A 228 -6.28 -29.52 36.49
C GLU A 228 -5.76 -28.05 36.60
N GLU A 229 -6.52 -26.97 36.81
CA GLU A 229 -7.83 -26.73 37.43
C GLU A 229 -8.20 -25.22 37.22
N GLY A 230 -9.48 -24.83 37.41
CA GLY A 230 -9.94 -23.44 37.63
C GLY A 230 -10.68 -22.81 36.44
N ASP A 231 -11.99 -23.01 36.28
CA ASP A 231 -13.10 -22.29 36.93
C ASP A 231 -13.27 -20.86 36.39
N ASP A 232 -14.40 -20.66 35.69
CA ASP A 232 -15.29 -19.49 35.68
C ASP A 232 -16.00 -19.38 34.32
N ASP A 233 -17.17 -20.01 34.35
CA ASP A 233 -18.38 -19.74 33.58
C ASP A 233 -18.69 -18.23 33.56
N ASP A 234 -19.01 -17.68 32.38
CA ASP A 234 -19.89 -16.51 32.24
C ASP A 234 -20.19 -16.22 30.75
N GLY A 235 -21.28 -16.80 30.26
CA GLY A 235 -22.31 -16.05 29.54
C GLY A 235 -21.96 -15.43 28.18
N ILE A 236 -22.00 -16.25 27.14
CA ILE A 236 -22.33 -15.78 25.79
C ILE A 236 -23.83 -15.44 25.74
N ASP A 237 -24.14 -14.15 25.63
CA ASP A 237 -25.49 -13.63 25.42
C ASP A 237 -25.74 -13.40 23.92
N TRP A 238 -26.45 -14.33 23.29
CA TRP A 238 -27.06 -14.15 21.98
C TRP A 238 -28.57 -14.14 22.14
N GLU A 239 -29.13 -13.03 22.64
CA GLU A 239 -30.53 -12.69 22.38
C GLU A 239 -30.70 -11.48 21.45
N GLU A 240 -31.48 -11.80 20.43
CA GLU A 240 -32.15 -11.05 19.39
C GLU A 240 -32.75 -9.69 19.81
N GLY A 241 -32.61 -8.70 18.92
CA GLY A 241 -33.25 -7.37 18.99
C GLY A 241 -32.97 -6.52 17.76
#